data_AF-A0A7X8TFF4-F1
#
_entry.id   AF-A0A7X8TFF4-F1
#
_cell.length_a   1.000
_cell.length_b   1.000
_cell.length_c   1.000
_cell.angle_alpha   90.00
_cell.angle_beta   90.00
_cell.angle_gamma   90.00
#
_symmetry.space_group_name_H-M   'P 1'
#
loop_
_entity.id
_entity.type
_entity.pdbx_description
1 polymer ?
#
loop_
_entity_poly.entity_id
_entity_poly.type
_entity_poly.pdbx_seq_one_letter_code
_entity_poly.pdbx_strand_id
1 'polypeptide(L)'
;MLGIPARIDCWDLDPEKVWSLTEDDAYGLPVDFRWADNSGKPCCRRCGCLEPYSVRRRRFRCSEPECRAEFSVTSGTVFANRKLSFKKIIMVVRKRSRPPRAWRRSI
;
A
#
# COMPACT_ATOMS: atom_id res chain seq x y z
N MET A 1 15.97 14.82 14.21
CA MET A 1 16.08 13.75 13.18
C MET A 1 15.16 12.62 13.60
N LEU A 2 13.90 12.67 13.20
CA LEU A 2 12.95 11.60 13.54
C LEU A 2 13.21 10.45 12.57
N GLY A 3 13.94 9.44 13.06
CA GLY A 3 14.09 8.17 12.38
C GLY A 3 12.72 7.57 12.15
N ILE A 4 12.35 7.42 10.89
CA ILE A 4 11.18 6.67 10.45
C ILE A 4 11.34 5.26 11.05
N PRO A 5 10.47 4.82 11.97
CA PRO A 5 10.63 3.52 12.58
C PRO A 5 10.53 2.46 11.50
N ALA A 6 11.46 1.49 11.56
CA ALA A 6 11.48 0.31 10.73
C ALA A 6 10.06 -0.26 10.56
N ARG A 7 9.63 -0.38 9.30
CA ARG A 7 8.39 -1.01 8.81
C ARG A 7 7.28 -1.08 9.87
N ILE A 8 6.48 -0.02 9.93
CA ILE A 8 5.18 -0.10 10.60
C ILE A 8 4.34 -1.12 9.82
N ASP A 9 4.24 -2.33 10.34
CA ASP A 9 3.29 -3.31 9.84
C ASP A 9 1.88 -2.73 9.97
N CYS A 10 1.14 -2.65 8.87
CA CYS A 10 -0.22 -2.07 8.88
C CYS A 10 -1.21 -2.89 9.72
N TRP A 11 -0.79 -4.04 10.25
CA TRP A 11 -1.60 -5.02 10.98
C TRP A 11 -1.72 -4.75 12.48
N ASP A 12 -0.73 -4.08 13.09
CA ASP A 12 -0.69 -3.81 14.54
C ASP A 12 -0.69 -2.31 14.86
N LEU A 13 -1.26 -1.51 13.97
CA LEU A 13 -1.45 -0.08 14.21
C LEU A 13 -2.59 0.17 15.19
N ASP A 14 -2.28 0.90 16.26
CA ASP A 14 -3.27 1.43 17.18
C ASP A 14 -4.19 2.43 16.44
N PRO A 15 -5.53 2.37 16.62
CA PRO A 15 -6.46 3.30 16.01
C PRO A 15 -6.09 4.77 16.22
N GLU A 16 -5.65 5.15 17.43
CA GLU A 16 -5.28 6.53 17.75
C GLU A 16 -4.09 6.98 16.90
N LYS A 17 -3.12 6.08 16.72
CA LYS A 17 -1.98 6.31 15.84
C LYS A 17 -2.39 6.45 14.37
N VAL A 18 -3.38 5.70 13.89
CA VAL A 18 -3.89 5.87 12.51
C VAL A 18 -4.54 7.25 12.35
N TRP A 19 -5.28 7.71 13.34
CA TRP A 19 -5.93 9.01 13.30
C TRP A 19 -4.95 10.18 13.37
N SER A 20 -3.82 10.01 14.07
CA SER A 20 -2.77 11.03 14.18
C SER A 20 -1.91 11.19 12.92
N LEU A 21 -1.91 10.24 11.99
CA LEU A 21 -1.14 10.34 10.73
C LEU A 21 -1.65 11.46 9.83
N THR A 22 -0.82 11.99 8.93
CA THR A 22 -1.33 12.77 7.79
C THR A 22 -1.90 11.84 6.71
N GLU A 23 -2.65 12.37 5.74
CA GLU A 23 -3.12 11.55 4.60
C GLU A 23 -1.99 11.11 3.66
N ASP A 24 -0.83 11.78 3.68
CA ASP A 24 0.36 11.35 2.94
C ASP A 24 1.09 10.23 3.68
N ASP A 25 1.25 10.34 5.01
CA ASP A 25 1.85 9.25 5.80
C ASP A 25 0.97 7.99 5.76
N ALA A 26 -0.35 8.17 5.86
CA ALA A 26 -1.32 7.09 5.75
C ALA A 26 -1.33 6.45 4.36
N TYR A 27 -0.90 7.15 3.31
CA TYR A 27 -0.80 6.57 1.97
C TYR A 27 0.33 5.54 1.85
N GLY A 28 1.45 5.74 2.56
CA GLY A 28 2.58 4.81 2.51
C GLY A 28 2.23 3.41 3.01
N LEU A 29 1.37 3.31 4.04
CA LEU A 29 1.06 2.03 4.68
C LEU A 29 0.37 1.02 3.72
N PRO A 30 -0.71 1.38 2.99
CA PRO A 30 -1.26 0.49 1.97
C PRO A 30 -0.31 0.20 0.80
N VAL A 31 0.62 1.10 0.48
CA VAL A 31 1.64 0.90 -0.59
C VAL A 31 2.59 -0.21 -0.17
N ASP A 32 3.17 -0.08 1.02
CA ASP A 32 4.09 -1.05 1.60
C ASP A 32 3.44 -2.41 1.75
N PHE A 33 2.19 -2.45 2.21
CA PHE A 33 1.44 -3.69 2.34
C PHE A 33 1.16 -4.34 0.98
N ARG A 34 0.66 -3.57 0.02
CA ARG A 34 0.25 -4.09 -1.30
C ARG A 34 1.40 -4.65 -2.10
N TRP A 35 2.59 -4.07 -1.95
CA TRP A 35 3.80 -4.45 -2.67
C TRP A 35 4.91 -4.90 -1.73
N ALA A 36 4.54 -5.56 -0.63
CA ALA A 36 5.49 -6.07 0.36
C ALA A 36 6.57 -6.96 -0.28
N ASP A 37 6.17 -7.85 -1.19
CA ASP A 37 7.06 -8.74 -1.94
C ASP A 37 8.05 -7.99 -2.85
N ASN A 38 7.72 -6.75 -3.25
CA ASN A 38 8.57 -5.90 -4.08
C ASN A 38 9.18 -4.74 -3.27
N SER A 39 9.43 -4.95 -1.97
CA SER A 39 10.01 -3.93 -1.08
C SER A 39 9.25 -2.60 -1.05
N GLY A 40 7.91 -2.64 -1.17
CA GLY A 40 7.06 -1.45 -1.23
C GLY A 40 7.08 -0.71 -2.57
N LYS A 41 7.81 -1.21 -3.57
CA LYS A 41 7.86 -0.61 -4.90
C LYS A 41 6.63 -1.03 -5.72
N PRO A 42 5.93 -0.08 -6.38
CA PRO A 42 4.75 -0.39 -7.17
C PRO A 42 5.07 -1.38 -8.29
N CYS A 43 4.19 -2.35 -8.50
CA CYS A 43 4.26 -3.32 -9.61
C CYS A 43 2.92 -3.39 -10.36
N CYS A 44 3.00 -3.47 -11.68
CA CYS A 44 1.85 -3.59 -12.57
C CYS A 44 1.25 -5.00 -12.50
N ARG A 45 -0.02 -5.11 -12.10
CA ARG A 45 -0.72 -6.41 -12.02
C ARG A 45 -1.11 -7.01 -13.38
N ARG A 46 -1.03 -6.24 -14.48
CA ARG A 46 -1.41 -6.73 -15.81
C ARG A 46 -0.28 -7.47 -16.51
N CYS A 47 0.93 -6.91 -16.48
CA CYS A 47 2.09 -7.46 -17.18
C CYS A 47 3.25 -7.87 -16.26
N GLY A 48 3.19 -7.55 -14.95
CA GLY A 48 4.27 -7.86 -14.01
C GLY A 48 5.43 -6.87 -13.99
N CYS A 49 5.37 -5.79 -14.78
CA CYS A 49 6.40 -4.74 -14.77
C CYS A 49 6.65 -4.18 -13.36
N LEU A 50 7.91 -4.23 -12.93
CA LEU A 50 8.37 -3.85 -11.59
C LEU A 50 8.78 -2.37 -11.48
N GLU A 51 8.85 -1.66 -12.60
CA GLU A 51 9.30 -0.26 -12.67
C GLU A 51 8.23 0.68 -13.29
N PRO A 52 6.99 0.71 -12.77
CA PRO A 52 6.02 1.72 -13.17
C PRO A 52 6.42 3.10 -12.63
N TYR A 53 6.17 4.16 -13.39
CA TYR A 53 6.44 5.53 -12.96
C TYR A 53 5.21 6.18 -12.31
N SER A 54 5.46 7.10 -11.37
CA SER A 54 4.40 7.91 -10.79
C SER A 54 3.92 8.97 -11.78
N VAL A 55 2.62 9.24 -11.77
CA VAL A 55 2.00 10.25 -12.63
C VAL A 55 1.47 11.39 -11.76
N ARG A 56 0.15 11.60 -11.72
CA ARG A 56 -0.49 12.63 -10.90
C ARG A 56 -1.44 11.96 -9.90
N ARG A 57 -1.65 12.62 -8.75
CA ARG A 57 -2.65 12.23 -7.74
C ARG A 57 -2.50 10.78 -7.24
N ARG A 58 -1.28 10.37 -6.87
CA ARG A 58 -0.99 9.05 -6.28
C ARG A 58 -1.41 7.87 -7.19
N ARG A 59 -1.15 8.05 -8.49
CA ARG A 59 -1.32 7.02 -9.52
C ARG A 59 0.02 6.67 -10.14
N PHE A 60 0.09 5.43 -10.62
CA PHE A 60 1.22 4.84 -11.30
C PHE A 60 0.79 4.46 -12.71
N ARG A 61 1.72 4.55 -13.66
CA ARG A 61 1.54 4.08 -15.02
C ARG A 61 2.63 3.07 -15.34
N CYS A 62 2.22 1.96 -15.94
CA CYS A 62 3.16 0.95 -16.40
C CYS A 62 4.08 1.52 -17.49
N SER A 63 5.38 1.24 -17.37
CA SER A 63 6.40 1.66 -18.32
C SER A 63 6.36 0.88 -19.64
N GLU A 64 5.79 -0.33 -19.62
CA GLU A 64 5.67 -1.16 -20.82
C GLU A 64 4.78 -0.50 -21.89
N PRO A 65 5.30 -0.31 -23.13
CA PRO A 65 4.57 0.37 -24.21
C PRO A 65 3.27 -0.31 -24.61
N GLU A 66 3.19 -1.64 -24.47
CA GLU A 66 2.01 -2.44 -24.81
C GLU A 66 0.96 -2.44 -23.68
N CYS A 67 1.39 -2.23 -22.43
CA CYS A 67 0.49 -2.24 -21.29
C CYS A 67 -0.08 -0.86 -20.99
N ARG A 68 0.80 0.14 -20.75
CA ARG A 68 0.51 1.52 -20.33
C ARG A 68 -0.62 1.68 -19.29
N ALA A 69 -0.90 0.63 -18.53
CA ALA A 69 -2.05 0.60 -17.65
C ALA A 69 -1.81 1.57 -16.49
N GLU A 70 -2.84 2.35 -16.18
CA GLU A 70 -2.83 3.26 -15.04
C GLU A 70 -3.51 2.59 -13.84
N PHE A 71 -2.85 2.65 -12.69
CA PHE A 71 -3.34 2.05 -11.46
C PHE A 71 -2.94 2.88 -10.23
N SER A 72 -3.59 2.62 -9.11
CA SER A 72 -3.30 3.18 -7.80
C SER A 72 -3.13 2.07 -6.77
N VAL A 73 -2.84 2.46 -5.53
CA VAL A 73 -2.78 1.52 -4.41
C VAL A 73 -4.11 0.80 -4.14
N THR A 74 -5.24 1.37 -4.59
CA THR A 74 -6.59 0.79 -4.42
C THR A 74 -7.14 0.13 -5.69
N SER A 75 -6.47 0.25 -6.84
CA SER A 75 -6.95 -0.37 -8.09
C SER A 75 -7.11 -1.89 -7.94
N GLY A 76 -8.25 -2.44 -8.35
CA GLY A 76 -8.53 -3.87 -8.22
C GLY A 76 -8.79 -4.36 -6.79
N THR A 77 -9.04 -3.45 -5.83
CA THR A 77 -9.60 -3.80 -4.51
C THR A 77 -11.03 -3.27 -4.39
N VAL A 78 -11.74 -3.69 -3.34
CA VAL A 78 -13.10 -3.19 -3.03
C VAL A 78 -13.15 -1.67 -2.79
N PHE A 79 -11.99 -1.05 -2.57
CA PHE A 79 -11.86 0.40 -2.35
C PHE A 79 -11.67 1.21 -3.64
N ALA A 80 -11.48 0.57 -4.80
CA ALA A 80 -11.11 1.23 -6.06
C ALA A 80 -12.10 2.33 -6.51
N ASN A 81 -13.40 2.15 -6.23
CA ASN A 81 -14.46 3.05 -6.69
C ASN A 81 -15.24 3.69 -5.52
N ARG A 82 -14.57 3.88 -4.38
CA ARG A 82 -15.17 4.50 -3.19
C ARG A 82 -14.36 5.71 -2.76
N LYS A 83 -15.05 6.79 -2.38
CA LYS A 83 -14.42 7.98 -1.80
C LYS A 83 -14.10 7.70 -0.32
N LEU A 84 -12.98 7.04 -0.07
CA LEU A 84 -12.48 6.77 1.28
C LEU A 84 -11.08 7.39 1.44
N SER A 85 -10.82 7.94 2.62
CA SER A 85 -9.49 8.38 3.00
C SER A 85 -8.58 7.18 3.29
N PHE A 86 -7.27 7.36 3.22
CA PHE A 86 -6.34 6.25 3.46
C PHE A 86 -6.42 5.76 4.91
N LYS A 87 -6.64 6.67 5.87
CA LYS A 87 -6.93 6.30 7.27
C LYS A 87 -8.11 5.34 7.39
N LYS A 88 -9.23 5.63 6.71
CA LYS A 88 -10.41 4.76 6.73
C LYS A 88 -10.13 3.41 6.08
N ILE A 89 -9.36 3.39 4.98
CA ILE A 89 -8.95 2.14 4.33
C ILE A 89 -8.12 1.28 5.30
N ILE A 90 -7.13 1.86 5.97
CA ILE A 90 -6.31 1.17 6.97
C ILE A 90 -7.20 0.61 8.08
N MET A 91 -8.11 1.42 8.63
CA MET A 91 -9.03 1.00 9.70
C MET A 91 -9.94 -0.16 9.30
N VAL A 92 -10.34 -0.26 8.02
CA VAL A 92 -11.14 -1.39 7.50
C VAL A 92 -10.28 -2.63 7.29
N VAL A 93 -9.04 -2.46 6.79
CA VAL A 93 -8.09 -3.57 6.58
C VAL A 93 -7.56 -4.10 7.91
N ARG A 94 -7.56 -3.29 8.98
CA ARG A 94 -7.23 -3.64 10.37
C ARG A 94 -8.20 -4.68 10.93
N LYS A 95 -8.11 -5.92 10.46
CA LYS A 95 -8.68 -7.09 11.09
C LYS A 95 -7.56 -7.86 11.78
N ARG A 96 -7.82 -8.25 13.02
CA ARG A 96 -7.03 -9.18 13.83
C ARG A 96 -7.10 -10.59 13.20
N SER A 97 -6.52 -10.76 12.03
CA SER A 97 -6.32 -12.06 11.38
C SER A 97 -4.84 -12.38 11.43
N ARG A 98 -4.49 -13.49 12.10
CA ARG A 98 -3.12 -14.01 12.19
C ARG A 98 -2.42 -13.91 10.82
N PRO A 99 -1.17 -13.43 10.76
CA PRO A 99 -0.43 -13.35 9.50
C PRO A 99 -0.34 -14.75 8.83
N PRO A 100 -0.31 -14.81 7.49
CA PRO A 100 -0.06 -16.06 6.76
C PRO A 100 1.20 -16.74 7.30
N ARG A 101 1.18 -18.08 7.45
CA ARG A 101 2.27 -18.84 8.10
C ARG A 101 3.68 -18.56 7.53
N ALA A 102 3.76 -18.07 6.29
CA ALA A 102 5.01 -17.72 5.61
C ALA A 102 5.79 -16.56 6.27
N TRP A 103 5.16 -15.73 7.11
CA TRP A 103 5.79 -14.56 7.74
C TRP A 103 6.39 -14.84 9.13
N ARG A 104 6.49 -16.12 9.55
CA ARG A 104 6.91 -16.52 10.91
C ARG A 104 8.37 -17.01 10.99
N ARG A 105 9.16 -16.91 9.92
CA ARG A 105 10.52 -17.50 9.85
C ARG A 105 11.63 -16.53 9.42
N SER A 106 11.39 -15.22 9.48
CA SER A 106 12.40 -14.21 9.09
C SER A 106 12.70 -13.20 10.20
N ILE A 107 12.60 -13.63 11.47
CA ILE A 107 13.21 -12.97 12.62
C ILE A 107 14.06 -14.01 13.36
#